data_AF-A0A832JAM0-F1
#
_entry.id   AF-A0A832JAM0-F1
#
_cell.length_a   1.000
_cell.length_b   1.000
_cell.length_c   1.000
_cell.angle_alpha   90.00
_cell.angle_beta   90.00
_cell.angle_gamma   90.00
#
_symmetry.space_group_name_H-M   'P 1'
#
loop_
_entity.id
_entity.type
_entity.pdbx_description
1 polymer ?
#
loop_
_entity_poly.entity_id
_entity_poly.type
_entity_poly.pdbx_seq_one_letter_code
_entity_poly.pdbx_strand_id
1 'polypeptide(L)' 'MAALLRAQEALERILQAVEPLPVERVPLAQALGRTLAEAVVAGEDLPPFANS' A
#
# COMPACT_ATOMS: atom_id res chain seq x y z
N MET A 1 36.04 8.98 0.90
CA MET A 1 35.57 8.91 -0.50
C MET A 1 34.49 7.84 -0.58
N ALA A 2 33.31 8.17 -1.12
CA ALA A 2 32.31 7.15 -1.43
C ALA A 2 32.74 6.39 -2.69
N ALA A 3 32.68 5.06 -2.66
CA ALA A 3 32.91 4.25 -3.84
C ALA A 3 31.74 4.41 -4.83
N LEU A 4 32.03 4.37 -6.13
CA LEU A 4 31.00 4.35 -7.18
C LEU A 4 30.27 3.01 -7.12
N LEU A 5 28.97 3.06 -6.81
CA LEU A 5 28.11 1.87 -6.76
C LEU A 5 27.49 1.62 -8.14
N ARG A 6 27.19 0.35 -8.44
CA ARG A 6 26.30 0.05 -9.56
C ARG A 6 24.90 0.54 -9.22
N ALA A 7 24.12 0.89 -10.25
CA ALA A 7 22.76 1.42 -10.06
C ALA A 7 21.87 0.51 -9.20
N GLN A 8 21.97 -0.81 -9.40
CA GLN A 8 21.21 -1.79 -8.61
C GLN A 8 21.58 -1.79 -7.13
N GLU A 9 22.88 -1.71 -6.81
CA GLU A 9 23.38 -1.67 -5.43
C GLU A 9 22.95 -0.38 -4.73
N ALA A 10 22.95 0.75 -5.46
CA ALA A 10 22.45 2.01 -4.94
C ALA A 10 20.94 1.95 -4.68
N LEU A 11 20.16 1.37 -5.58
CA LEU A 11 18.70 1.22 -5.42
C LEU A 11 18.36 0.32 -4.23
N GLU A 12 19.00 -0.84 -4.10
CA GLU A 12 18.81 -1.75 -2.98
C GLU A 12 19.11 -1.07 -1.65
N ARG A 13 20.21 -0.32 -1.58
CA ARG A 13 20.58 0.43 -0.37
C ARG A 13 19.56 1.51 -0.01
N ILE A 14 18.99 2.20 -1.00
CA ILE A 14 17.95 3.20 -0.77
C ILE A 14 16.69 2.53 -0.25
N LEU A 15 16.25 1.44 -0.90
CA LEU A 15 15.04 0.72 -0.52
C LEU A 15 15.15 0.04 0.85
N GLN A 16 16.34 -0.41 1.25
CA GLN A 16 16.59 -0.97 2.58
C GLN A 16 16.60 0.09 3.68
N ALA A 17 16.83 1.36 3.35
CA ALA A 17 16.88 2.45 4.32
C ALA A 17 15.50 3.07 4.58
N VAL A 18 14.47 2.72 3.80
CA VAL A 18 13.12 3.24 3.96
C VAL A 18 12.22 2.21 4.63
N GLU A 19 11.43 2.70 5.59
CA GLU A 19 10.39 1.90 6.23
C GLU A 19 9.01 2.41 5.81
N PRO A 20 8.01 1.53 5.67
CA PRO A 20 6.63 1.96 5.45
C PRO A 20 6.16 2.90 6.56
N LEU A 21 5.36 3.91 6.20
CA LEU A 21 4.75 4.80 7.18
C LEU A 21 3.70 4.05 8.03
N PRO A 22 3.42 4.52 9.25
CA PRO A 22 2.32 3.99 10.06
C PRO A 22 0.98 4.07 9.32
N VAL A 23 0.12 3.08 9.58
CA VAL A 23 -1.23 3.04 9.02
C VAL A 23 -2.14 4.05 9.71
N GLU A 24 -3.08 4.60 8.96
CA GLU A 24 -4.10 5.52 9.49
C GLU A 24 -5.48 5.22 8.89
N ARG A 25 -6.54 5.58 9.62
CA ARG A 25 -7.91 5.50 9.11
C ARG A 25 -8.28 6.85 8.51
N VAL A 26 -8.66 6.85 7.25
CA VAL A 26 -9.06 8.06 6.51
C VAL A 26 -10.50 7.94 6.01
N PRO A 27 -11.22 9.06 5.80
CA PRO A 27 -12.50 9.05 5.11
C PRO A 27 -12.36 8.50 3.67
N LEU A 28 -13.38 7.78 3.19
CA LEU A 28 -13.36 7.16 1.84
C LEU A 28 -13.06 8.15 0.72
N ALA A 29 -13.60 9.36 0.79
CA ALA A 29 -13.35 10.41 -0.19
C ALA A 29 -11.87 10.84 -0.30
N GLN A 30 -11.05 10.52 0.71
CA GLN A 30 -9.61 10.83 0.77
C GLN A 30 -8.73 9.60 0.52
N ALA A 31 -9.32 8.44 0.20
CA ALA A 31 -8.58 7.20 0.00
C ALA A 31 -7.90 7.09 -1.38
N LEU A 32 -8.28 7.94 -2.35
CA LEU A 32 -7.70 7.91 -3.69
C LEU A 32 -6.17 8.13 -3.64
N GLY A 33 -5.42 7.20 -4.24
CA GLY A 33 -3.96 7.23 -4.24
C GLY A 33 -3.29 6.66 -2.99
N ARG A 34 -4.06 6.20 -1.99
CA ARG A 34 -3.54 5.45 -0.83
C ARG A 34 -3.39 3.96 -1.19
N THR A 35 -2.56 3.27 -0.41
CA THR A 35 -2.43 1.80 -0.43
C THR A 35 -3.22 1.21 0.73
N LEU A 36 -3.97 0.13 0.50
CA LEU A 36 -4.69 -0.57 1.57
C LEU A 36 -3.70 -1.19 2.57
N ALA A 37 -3.95 -0.94 3.85
CA ALA A 37 -3.15 -1.50 4.95
C ALA A 37 -3.48 -2.97 5.25
N GLU A 38 -4.69 -3.42 4.89
CA GLU A 38 -5.21 -4.76 5.13
C GLU A 38 -6.18 -5.17 4.01
N ALA A 39 -6.50 -6.46 3.93
CA ALA A 39 -7.49 -6.96 2.99
C ALA A 39 -8.89 -6.44 3.34
N VAL A 40 -9.67 -6.07 2.32
CA VAL A 40 -11.08 -5.71 2.48
C VAL A 40 -11.93 -6.89 2.01
N VAL A 41 -12.75 -7.43 2.91
CA VAL A 41 -13.63 -8.57 2.65
C VAL A 41 -15.08 -8.08 2.72
N ALA A 42 -15.92 -8.55 1.79
CA ALA A 42 -17.34 -8.24 1.82
C ALA A 42 -17.98 -8.80 3.10
N GLY A 43 -18.78 -7.98 3.78
CA GLY A 43 -19.51 -8.40 4.98
C GLY A 43 -20.82 -9.12 4.68
N GLU A 44 -21.29 -9.05 3.44
CA GLU A 44 -22.57 -9.62 2.98
C GLU A 44 -22.50 -9.92 1.48
N ASP A 45 -23.40 -10.79 1.00
CA ASP A 45 -23.60 -11.04 -0.42
C ASP A 45 -24.25 -9.82 -1.11
N LEU A 46 -23.95 -9.61 -2.39
CA LEU A 46 -24.57 -8.54 -3.19
C LEU A 46 -25.10 -9.11 -4.53
N PRO A 47 -26.43 -9.24 -4.70
CA PRO A 47 -27.48 -8.85 -3.75
C PRO A 47 -27.61 -9.82 -2.56
N PRO A 48 -28.08 -9.36 -1.39
CA PRO A 48 -28.30 -10.25 -0.24
C PRO A 48 -29.55 -11.13 -0.38
N PHE A 49 -30.31 -10.95 -1.46
CA PHE A 49 -31.49 -11.75 -1.82
C PHE A 49 -31.66 -11.73 -3.35
N ALA A 50 -32.50 -12.62 -3.89
CA ALA A 50 -32.74 -12.68 -5.33
C ALA A 50 -33.24 -11.32 -5.88
N ASN A 51 -32.47 -10.72 -6.80
CA ASN A 51 -32.93 -9.61 -7.62
C ASN A 51 -33.25 -10.12 -9.04
N SER A 52 -34.28 -9.57 -9.67
CA SER A 52 -34.66 -9.87 -11.05
C SER A 52 -35.01 -8.59 -11.79
#